data_AF-A0A843AQE2-F1
#
_entry.id   AF-A0A843AQE2-F1
#
_cell.length_a   1.000
_cell.length_b   1.000
_cell.length_c   1.000
_cell.angle_alpha   90.00
_cell.angle_beta   90.00
_cell.angle_gamma   90.00
#
_symmetry.space_group_name_H-M   'P 1'
#
loop_
_entity.id
_entity.type
_entity.pdbx_description
1 polymer ?
#
loop_
_entity_poly.entity_id
_entity_poly.type
_entity_poly.pdbx_seq_one_letter_code
_entity_poly.pdbx_strand_id
1 'polypeptide(L)'
;MDSALLFLGSVAIISLSGVLMPGPVFAVTIACGFQDRWSGWKIALGHSLVEVPTIAAIFFGLSVFLKNDMVLAAIGLLGGAILLYMGYDVVRTRKEVVTSCPTKHQDPFWAGVTTTAFNPGWLLWWATVGAALTATAVTFGWWMLPFFVVVHITCDLLWEGFVGMTIFGT
;
A
#
# COMPACT_ATOMS: atom_id res chain seq x y z
N MET A 1 25.35 -14.78 7.49
CA MET A 1 24.55 -14.95 6.25
C MET A 1 23.18 -15.52 6.60
N ASP A 2 23.14 -16.55 7.43
CA ASP A 2 21.88 -17.20 7.86
C ASP A 2 20.89 -16.24 8.53
N SER A 3 21.36 -15.34 9.40
CA SER A 3 20.51 -14.32 10.04
C SER A 3 19.91 -13.29 9.08
N ALA A 4 20.61 -12.94 8.00
CA ALA A 4 20.13 -11.99 7.01
C ALA A 4 19.03 -12.60 6.13
N LEU A 5 19.20 -13.86 5.72
CA LEU A 5 18.17 -14.59 4.97
C LEU A 5 16.91 -14.83 5.81
N LEU A 6 17.08 -15.19 7.09
CA LEU A 6 15.95 -15.30 8.02
C LEU A 6 15.21 -13.97 8.19
N PHE A 7 15.94 -12.86 8.28
CA PHE A 7 15.33 -11.53 8.32
C PHE A 7 14.52 -11.24 7.04
N LEU A 8 15.09 -11.44 5.85
CA LEU A 8 14.36 -11.22 4.59
C LEU A 8 13.14 -12.17 4.45
N GLY A 9 13.24 -13.40 4.93
CA GLY A 9 12.10 -14.32 5.03
C GLY A 9 11.00 -13.78 5.96
N SER A 10 11.37 -13.21 7.11
CA SER A 10 10.42 -12.57 8.03
C SER A 10 9.79 -11.32 7.42
N VAL A 11 10.55 -10.53 6.66
CA VAL A 11 10.04 -9.38 5.90
C VAL A 11 8.95 -9.85 4.94
N ALA A 12 9.20 -10.89 4.14
CA ALA A 12 8.21 -11.42 3.22
C ALA A 12 6.91 -11.84 3.92
N ILE A 13 7.01 -12.60 5.01
CA ILE A 13 5.84 -13.08 5.78
C ILE A 13 5.06 -11.91 6.38
N ILE A 14 5.75 -10.96 7.01
CA ILE A 14 5.12 -9.80 7.66
C ILE A 14 4.51 -8.87 6.61
N SER A 15 5.17 -8.66 5.47
CA SER A 15 4.68 -7.81 4.39
C SER A 15 3.44 -8.41 3.74
N LEU A 16 3.45 -9.71 3.43
CA LEU A 16 2.26 -10.43 2.97
C LEU A 16 1.08 -10.26 3.94
N SER A 17 1.31 -10.31 5.25
CA SER A 17 0.23 -10.12 6.22
C SER A 17 -0.41 -8.72 6.16
N GLY A 18 0.37 -7.68 5.83
CA GLY A 18 -0.13 -6.32 5.64
C GLY A 18 -0.91 -6.18 4.33
N VAL A 19 -0.34 -6.71 3.24
CA VAL A 19 -0.87 -6.58 1.88
C VAL A 19 -2.18 -7.37 1.69
N LEU A 20 -2.33 -8.50 2.40
CA LEU A 20 -3.54 -9.29 2.41
C LEU A 20 -4.71 -8.62 3.14
N MET A 21 -4.46 -7.56 3.92
CA MET A 21 -5.50 -6.87 4.67
C MET A 21 -6.41 -6.08 3.72
N PRO A 22 -7.75 -6.27 3.78
CA PRO A 22 -8.66 -5.54 2.91
C PRO A 22 -8.60 -4.04 3.20
N GLY A 23 -8.43 -3.24 2.16
CA GLY A 23 -8.29 -1.79 2.26
C GLY A 23 -8.57 -1.07 0.93
N PRO A 24 -8.32 0.24 0.85
CA PRO A 24 -8.56 1.07 -0.34
C PRO A 24 -7.83 0.60 -1.59
N VAL A 25 -6.57 0.17 -1.45
CA VAL A 25 -5.75 -0.35 -2.56
C VAL A 25 -6.38 -1.62 -3.11
N PHE A 26 -6.70 -2.58 -2.24
CA PHE A 26 -7.42 -3.80 -2.60
C PHE A 26 -8.77 -3.51 -3.27
N ALA A 27 -9.56 -2.57 -2.74
CA ALA A 27 -10.86 -2.21 -3.30
C ALA A 27 -10.75 -1.63 -4.71
N VAL A 28 -9.74 -0.78 -4.97
CA VAL A 28 -9.53 -0.22 -6.30
C VAL A 28 -8.94 -1.25 -7.27
N THR A 29 -8.14 -2.19 -6.79
CA THR A 29 -7.67 -3.34 -7.60
C THR A 29 -8.83 -4.21 -8.06
N ILE A 30 -9.82 -4.47 -7.20
CA ILE A 30 -11.06 -5.14 -7.61
C ILE A 30 -11.77 -4.34 -8.69
N ALA A 31 -12.02 -3.05 -8.43
CA ALA A 31 -12.79 -2.20 -9.34
C ALA A 31 -12.16 -2.07 -10.73
N CYS A 32 -10.84 -1.84 -10.79
CA CYS A 32 -10.10 -1.76 -12.06
C CYS A 32 -9.85 -3.13 -12.69
N GLY A 33 -9.77 -4.20 -11.89
CA GLY A 33 -9.57 -5.59 -12.32
C GLY A 33 -10.65 -6.08 -13.28
N PHE A 34 -11.90 -5.66 -13.09
CA PHE A 34 -13.00 -5.98 -14.00
C PHE A 34 -12.81 -5.45 -15.43
N GLN A 35 -12.03 -4.37 -15.61
CA GLN A 35 -11.85 -3.71 -16.91
C GLN A 35 -10.50 -4.06 -17.56
N ASP A 36 -9.44 -4.22 -16.76
CA ASP A 36 -8.09 -4.48 -17.26
C ASP A 36 -7.37 -5.53 -16.39
N ARG A 37 -6.97 -6.63 -17.02
CA ARG A 37 -6.17 -7.72 -16.42
C ARG A 37 -4.88 -7.23 -15.77
N TRP A 38 -4.30 -6.16 -16.29
CA TRP A 38 -3.01 -5.62 -15.82
C TRP A 38 -3.16 -4.47 -14.83
N SER A 39 -4.40 -4.11 -14.46
CA SER A 39 -4.66 -3.00 -13.54
C SER A 39 -4.00 -3.21 -12.17
N GLY A 40 -4.04 -4.42 -11.62
CA GLY A 40 -3.41 -4.74 -10.33
C GLY A 40 -1.90 -4.50 -10.31
N TRP A 41 -1.19 -4.86 -11.38
CA TRP A 41 0.25 -4.57 -11.52
C TRP A 41 0.52 -3.07 -11.60
N LYS A 42 -0.31 -2.31 -12.34
CA LYS A 42 -0.20 -0.85 -12.43
C LYS A 42 -0.47 -0.18 -11.09
N ILE A 43 -1.46 -0.66 -10.34
CA ILE A 43 -1.81 -0.19 -8.99
C ILE A 43 -0.64 -0.41 -8.03
N ALA A 44 -0.05 -1.62 -8.02
CA ALA A 44 1.11 -1.92 -7.18
C ALA A 44 2.35 -1.07 -7.54
N LEU A 45 2.56 -0.74 -8.82
CA LEU A 45 3.60 0.21 -9.21
C LEU A 45 3.34 1.62 -8.67
N GLY A 46 2.08 2.07 -8.68
CA GLY A 46 1.66 3.32 -8.05
C GLY A 46 1.83 3.32 -6.53
N HIS A 47 1.48 2.20 -5.88
CA HIS A 47 1.71 1.95 -4.46
C HIS A 47 3.18 2.10 -4.08
N SER A 48 4.05 1.44 -4.85
CA SER A 48 5.51 1.47 -4.69
C SER A 48 6.08 2.89 -4.77
N LEU A 49 5.48 3.76 -5.60
CA LEU A 49 5.91 5.16 -5.72
C LEU A 49 5.72 5.94 -4.41
N VAL A 50 4.71 5.61 -3.61
CA VAL A 50 4.47 6.25 -2.29
C VAL A 50 5.31 5.58 -1.21
N GLU A 51 5.52 4.29 -1.35
CA GLU A 51 6.22 3.48 -0.36
C GLU A 51 7.72 3.73 -0.31
N VAL A 52 8.41 3.74 -1.46
CA VAL A 52 9.87 3.94 -1.49
C VAL A 52 10.28 5.26 -0.81
N PRO A 53 9.63 6.41 -1.09
CA PRO A 53 9.89 7.65 -0.35
C PRO A 53 9.60 7.53 1.16
N THR A 54 8.58 6.75 1.54
CA THR A 54 8.21 6.56 2.95
C THR A 54 9.27 5.76 3.70
N ILE A 55 9.78 4.68 3.11
CA ILE A 55 10.91 3.91 3.66
C ILE A 55 12.14 4.81 3.82
N ALA A 56 12.46 5.59 2.78
CA ALA A 56 13.57 6.53 2.82
C ALA A 56 13.38 7.58 3.94
N ALA A 57 12.18 8.14 4.09
CA ALA A 57 11.88 9.09 5.15
C ALA A 57 12.01 8.48 6.55
N ILE A 58 11.52 7.26 6.76
CA ILE A 58 11.68 6.50 8.01
C ILE A 58 13.16 6.28 8.33
N PHE A 59 13.95 5.89 7.32
CA PHE A 59 15.39 5.70 7.46
C PHE A 59 16.11 7.00 7.88
N PHE A 60 15.75 8.15 7.30
CA PHE A 60 16.33 9.45 7.64
C PHE A 60 15.82 10.06 8.96
N GLY A 61 14.97 9.35 9.71
CA GLY A 61 14.57 9.75 11.07
C GLY A 61 13.11 10.15 11.25
N LEU A 62 12.24 9.93 10.25
CA LEU A 62 10.79 10.12 10.43
C LEU A 62 10.23 9.25 11.58
N SER A 63 10.89 8.12 11.88
CA SER A 63 10.54 7.23 13.00
C SER A 63 10.54 7.91 14.38
N VAL A 64 11.28 9.01 14.57
CA VAL A 64 11.28 9.78 15.83
C VAL A 64 9.97 10.56 15.98
N PHE A 65 9.44 11.11 14.90
CA PHE A 65 8.20 11.88 14.89
C PHE A 65 6.96 10.96 14.95
N LEU A 66 7.05 9.76 14.38
CA LEU A 66 5.97 8.77 14.38
C LEU A 66 5.75 8.11 15.75
N LYS A 67 6.69 8.24 16.70
CA LYS A 67 6.50 7.80 18.09
C LYS A 67 5.60 8.72 18.92
N ASN A 68 5.19 9.86 18.38
CA ASN A 68 4.30 10.78 19.08
C ASN A 68 2.83 10.40 18.85
N ASP A 69 2.13 10.04 19.92
CA ASP A 69 0.73 9.62 19.87
C ASP A 69 -0.21 10.64 19.21
N MET A 70 0.06 11.95 19.36
CA MET A 70 -0.73 12.99 18.68
C MET A 70 -0.52 12.99 17.17
N VAL A 71 0.71 12.74 16.70
CA VAL A 71 1.02 12.67 15.27
C VAL A 71 0.34 11.45 14.65
N LEU A 72 0.42 10.30 15.34
CA LEU A 72 -0.25 9.07 14.90
C LEU A 72 -1.78 9.23 14.85
N ALA A 73 -2.37 9.88 15.86
CA ALA A 73 -3.80 10.17 15.92
C ALA A 73 -4.25 11.14 14.82
N ALA A 74 -3.48 12.19 14.54
CA ALA A 74 -3.78 13.15 13.47
C ALA A 74 -3.75 12.49 12.09
N ILE A 75 -2.72 11.66 11.82
CA ILE A 75 -2.62 10.88 10.59
C ILE A 75 -3.81 9.92 10.45
N GLY A 76 -4.14 9.19 11.52
CA GLY A 76 -5.27 8.27 11.55
C GLY A 76 -6.62 8.96 11.28
N LEU A 77 -6.86 10.12 11.89
CA LEU A 77 -8.09 10.92 11.70
C LEU A 77 -8.20 11.48 10.27
N LEU A 78 -7.12 12.05 9.74
CA LEU A 78 -7.11 12.60 8.38
C LEU A 78 -7.32 11.50 7.33
N GLY A 79 -6.60 10.38 7.45
CA GLY A 79 -6.79 9.24 6.57
C GLY A 79 -8.20 8.66 6.68
N GLY A 80 -8.73 8.50 7.91
CA GLY A 80 -10.10 8.03 8.14
C GLY A 80 -11.17 8.93 7.51
N ALA A 81 -11.03 10.25 7.61
CA ALA A 81 -11.95 11.20 6.96
C ALA A 81 -11.94 11.05 5.43
N ILE A 82 -10.77 10.82 4.83
CA ILE A 82 -10.65 10.61 3.38
C ILE A 82 -11.24 9.26 2.97
N LEU A 83 -11.07 8.21 3.76
CA LEU A 83 -11.75 6.92 3.52
C LEU A 83 -13.27 7.06 3.54
N LEU A 84 -13.82 7.81 4.51
CA LEU A 84 -15.25 8.07 4.57
C LEU A 84 -15.73 8.85 3.34
N TYR A 85 -14.96 9.83 2.88
CA TYR A 85 -15.24 10.56 1.64
C TYR A 85 -15.24 9.64 0.42
N MET A 86 -14.23 8.78 0.26
CA MET A 86 -14.16 7.81 -0.83
C MET A 86 -15.31 6.80 -0.79
N GLY A 87 -15.64 6.27 0.40
CA GLY A 87 -16.79 5.39 0.58
C GLY A 87 -18.10 6.07 0.25
N TYR A 88 -18.26 7.34 0.67
CA TYR A 88 -19.40 8.16 0.29
C TYR A 88 -19.49 8.39 -1.22
N ASP A 89 -18.37 8.63 -1.91
CA ASP A 89 -18.33 8.87 -3.35
C ASP A 89 -18.72 7.63 -4.16
N VAL A 90 -18.24 6.44 -3.76
CA VAL A 90 -18.67 5.14 -4.32
C VAL A 90 -20.18 4.95 -4.14
N VAL A 91 -20.67 5.25 -2.95
CA VAL A 91 -22.08 5.17 -2.62
C VAL A 91 -22.84 6.22 -3.44
N ARG A 92 -22.42 7.47 -3.54
CA ARG A 92 -23.10 8.53 -4.30
C ARG A 92 -23.22 8.21 -5.79
N THR A 93 -22.18 7.64 -6.39
CA THR A 93 -22.08 7.42 -7.84
C THR A 93 -22.80 6.15 -8.31
N ARG A 94 -23.40 5.36 -7.38
CA ARG A 94 -24.04 4.06 -7.67
C ARG A 94 -25.21 4.08 -8.66
N LYS A 95 -25.77 5.25 -8.98
CA LYS A 95 -26.83 5.40 -10.00
C LYS A 95 -26.33 5.68 -11.42
N GLU A 96 -25.09 6.14 -11.60
CA GLU A 96 -24.52 6.41 -12.93
C GLU A 96 -23.66 5.24 -13.47
N VAL A 97 -23.16 4.38 -12.57
CA VAL A 97 -22.26 3.27 -12.92
C VAL A 97 -22.98 2.06 -13.55
N VAL A 98 -24.30 1.91 -13.37
CA VAL A 98 -25.04 0.74 -13.88
C VAL A 98 -25.36 0.85 -15.38
N THR A 99 -25.33 2.05 -15.96
CA THR A 99 -25.70 2.27 -17.39
C THR A 99 -24.65 3.01 -18.19
N SER A 100 -23.62 3.56 -17.56
CA SER A 100 -22.49 4.17 -18.25
C SER A 100 -21.26 3.89 -17.43
N CYS A 101 -20.31 3.15 -18.00
CA CYS A 101 -18.94 3.11 -17.51
C CYS A 101 -18.45 4.56 -17.51
N PRO A 102 -18.35 5.27 -16.37
CA PRO A 102 -17.99 6.66 -16.40
C PRO A 102 -16.53 6.67 -16.81
N THR A 103 -16.27 7.19 -17.99
CA THR A 103 -14.98 7.40 -18.64
C THR A 103 -14.08 8.36 -17.87
N LYS A 104 -14.24 8.50 -16.56
CA LYS A 104 -13.20 9.05 -15.69
C LYS A 104 -12.32 7.89 -15.25
N HIS A 105 -11.59 7.35 -16.22
CA HIS A 105 -10.42 6.50 -15.99
C HIS A 105 -9.52 7.22 -14.99
N GLN A 106 -9.61 6.90 -13.70
CA GLN A 106 -8.43 7.04 -12.87
C GLN A 106 -7.49 5.96 -13.39
N ASP A 107 -6.40 6.40 -14.02
CA ASP A 107 -5.29 5.55 -14.38
C ASP A 107 -4.98 4.63 -13.18
N PRO A 108 -5.03 3.29 -13.33
CA PRO A 108 -4.78 2.37 -12.23
C PRO A 108 -3.50 2.68 -11.45
N PHE A 109 -2.48 3.23 -12.12
CA PHE A 109 -1.28 3.72 -11.45
C PHE A 109 -1.57 4.85 -10.44
N TRP A 110 -2.25 5.92 -10.88
CA TRP A 110 -2.61 7.04 -10.01
C TRP A 110 -3.66 6.67 -8.97
N ALA A 111 -4.53 5.71 -9.28
CA ALA A 111 -5.42 5.10 -8.30
C ALA A 111 -4.63 4.42 -7.17
N GLY A 112 -3.58 3.65 -7.50
CA GLY A 112 -2.66 3.09 -6.52
C GLY A 112 -1.96 4.16 -5.67
N VAL A 113 -1.42 5.21 -6.29
CA VAL A 113 -0.78 6.33 -5.56
C VAL A 113 -1.74 6.97 -4.56
N THR A 114 -2.92 7.37 -5.02
CA THR A 114 -3.88 8.13 -4.20
C THR A 114 -4.49 7.29 -3.10
N THR A 115 -4.89 6.06 -3.41
CA THR A 115 -5.45 5.13 -2.41
C THR A 115 -4.42 4.77 -1.35
N THR A 116 -3.13 4.68 -1.69
CA THR A 116 -2.05 4.41 -0.74
C THR A 116 -1.77 5.61 0.15
N ALA A 117 -1.56 6.79 -0.45
CA ALA A 117 -1.23 8.01 0.28
C ALA A 117 -2.29 8.41 1.31
N PHE A 118 -3.56 8.09 1.03
CA PHE A 118 -4.68 8.40 1.91
C PHE A 118 -5.23 7.18 2.67
N ASN A 119 -4.51 6.06 2.69
CA ASN A 119 -4.89 4.89 3.47
C ASN A 119 -4.36 5.00 4.92
N PRO A 120 -5.21 5.30 5.92
CA PRO A 120 -4.80 5.37 7.32
C PRO A 120 -4.22 4.05 7.83
N GLY A 121 -4.73 2.90 7.36
CA GLY A 121 -4.20 1.59 7.74
C GLY A 121 -2.77 1.39 7.24
N TRP A 122 -2.50 1.78 5.99
CA TRP A 122 -1.15 1.73 5.42
C TRP A 122 -0.19 2.67 6.14
N LEU A 123 -0.62 3.92 6.43
CA LEU A 123 0.18 4.89 7.18
C LEU A 123 0.51 4.40 8.59
N LEU A 124 -0.48 3.82 9.30
CA LEU A 124 -0.28 3.25 10.63
C LEU A 124 0.64 2.03 10.60
N TRP A 125 0.50 1.17 9.58
CA TRP A 125 1.37 -0.01 9.41
C TRP A 125 2.82 0.42 9.19
N TRP A 126 3.07 1.39 8.31
CA TRP A 126 4.42 1.92 8.07
C TRP A 126 4.98 2.69 9.27
N ALA A 127 4.11 3.39 10.02
CA ALA A 127 4.52 4.07 11.25
C ALA A 127 4.97 3.12 12.37
N THR A 128 4.51 1.87 12.36
CA THR A 128 4.75 0.89 13.42
C THR A 128 5.61 -0.27 12.92
N VAL A 129 5.03 -1.21 12.20
CA VAL A 129 5.68 -2.42 11.69
C VAL A 129 6.75 -2.06 10.67
N GLY A 130 6.43 -1.20 9.69
CA GLY A 130 7.38 -0.76 8.68
C GLY A 130 8.59 -0.03 9.28
N ALA A 131 8.36 0.82 10.28
CA ALA A 131 9.43 1.48 11.03
C ALA A 131 10.30 0.49 11.80
N ALA A 132 9.72 -0.53 12.44
CA ALA A 132 10.46 -1.58 13.13
C ALA A 132 11.29 -2.46 12.17
N LEU A 133 10.73 -2.83 11.02
CA LEU A 133 11.44 -3.57 9.97
C LEU A 133 12.59 -2.74 9.38
N THR A 134 12.36 -1.46 9.13
CA THR A 134 13.39 -0.53 8.64
C THR A 134 14.52 -0.38 9.65
N ALA A 135 14.20 -0.17 10.93
CA ALA A 135 15.19 -0.09 12.00
C ALA A 135 16.00 -1.38 12.13
N THR A 136 15.33 -2.54 12.04
CA THR A 136 15.98 -3.86 12.08
C THR A 136 16.90 -4.04 10.87
N ALA A 137 16.47 -3.67 9.66
CA ALA A 137 17.29 -3.76 8.45
C ALA A 137 18.61 -2.98 8.60
N VAL A 138 18.57 -1.78 9.19
CA VAL A 138 19.76 -0.95 9.41
C VAL A 138 20.77 -1.59 10.37
N THR A 139 20.34 -2.47 11.28
CA THR A 139 21.27 -3.21 12.16
C THR A 139 22.19 -4.18 11.41
N PHE A 140 21.77 -4.64 10.21
CA PHE A 140 22.61 -5.42 9.30
C PHE A 140 23.54 -4.54 8.44
N GLY A 141 23.31 -3.22 8.44
CA GLY A 141 23.98 -2.22 7.62
C GLY A 141 23.04 -1.56 6.62
N TRP A 142 23.40 -0.35 6.15
CA TRP A 142 22.59 0.43 5.20
C TRP A 142 22.33 -0.29 3.87
N TRP A 143 23.22 -1.22 3.48
CA TRP A 143 23.10 -2.04 2.28
C TRP A 143 21.93 -3.03 2.33
N MET A 144 21.36 -3.32 3.50
CA MET A 144 20.20 -4.22 3.66
C MET A 144 18.89 -3.56 3.20
N LEU A 145 18.81 -2.22 3.21
CA LEU A 145 17.59 -1.50 2.88
C LEU A 145 17.08 -1.75 1.46
N PRO A 146 17.92 -1.72 0.40
CA PRO A 146 17.48 -2.10 -0.94
C PRO A 146 16.90 -3.52 -1.02
N PHE A 147 17.49 -4.50 -0.32
CA PHE A 147 16.97 -5.87 -0.30
C PHE A 147 15.62 -5.96 0.43
N PHE A 148 15.49 -5.27 1.56
CA PHE A 148 14.22 -5.13 2.28
C PHE A 148 13.12 -4.54 1.38
N VAL A 149 13.41 -3.41 0.71
CA VAL A 149 12.50 -2.72 -0.21
C VAL A 149 12.06 -3.65 -1.34
N VAL A 150 13.01 -4.35 -1.98
CA VAL A 150 12.70 -5.26 -3.09
C VAL A 150 11.80 -6.41 -2.63
N VAL A 151 12.09 -7.02 -1.48
CA VAL A 151 11.26 -8.11 -0.94
C VAL A 151 9.85 -7.62 -0.63
N HIS A 152 9.71 -6.47 0.03
CA HIS A 152 8.41 -5.90 0.38
C HIS A 152 7.57 -5.58 -0.86
N ILE A 153 8.11 -4.78 -1.79
CA ILE A 153 7.41 -4.39 -3.03
C ILE A 153 7.02 -5.60 -3.87
N THR A 154 7.84 -6.67 -3.84
CA THR A 154 7.51 -7.91 -4.53
C THR A 154 6.24 -8.55 -3.95
N CYS A 155 6.02 -8.48 -2.64
CA CYS A 155 4.79 -8.93 -2.02
C CYS A 155 3.58 -8.14 -2.53
N ASP A 156 3.69 -6.81 -2.64
CA ASP A 156 2.61 -5.94 -3.15
C ASP A 156 2.28 -6.27 -4.62
N LEU A 157 3.32 -6.35 -5.45
CA LEU A 157 3.18 -6.65 -6.88
C LEU A 157 2.52 -8.00 -7.10
N LEU A 158 2.96 -9.03 -6.36
CA LEU A 158 2.42 -10.37 -6.50
C LEU A 158 0.95 -10.44 -6.06
N TRP A 159 0.59 -9.80 -4.95
CA TRP A 159 -0.77 -9.83 -4.44
C TRP A 159 -1.73 -9.03 -5.32
N GLU A 160 -1.46 -7.74 -5.56
CA GLU A 160 -2.36 -6.90 -6.34
C GLU A 160 -2.43 -7.37 -7.79
N GLY A 161 -1.30 -7.82 -8.36
CA GLY A 161 -1.25 -8.47 -9.66
C GLY A 161 -2.11 -9.73 -9.72
N PHE A 162 -2.03 -10.60 -8.70
CA PHE A 162 -2.88 -11.79 -8.58
C PHE A 162 -4.35 -11.43 -8.51
N VAL A 163 -4.74 -10.52 -7.61
CA VAL A 163 -6.14 -10.08 -7.44
C VAL A 163 -6.70 -9.52 -8.75
N GLY A 164 -5.98 -8.59 -9.38
CA GLY A 164 -6.40 -7.99 -10.66
C GLY A 164 -6.59 -9.03 -11.77
N MET A 165 -5.71 -10.04 -11.86
CA MET A 165 -5.85 -11.12 -12.83
C MET A 165 -7.03 -12.06 -12.55
N THR A 166 -7.33 -12.34 -11.28
CA THR A 166 -8.43 -13.26 -10.90
C THR A 166 -9.81 -12.68 -11.15
N ILE A 167 -9.96 -11.35 -11.06
CA ILE A 167 -11.23 -10.64 -11.20
C ILE A 167 -11.51 -10.31 -12.67
N PHE A 168 -10.46 -10.20 -13.47
CA PHE A 168 -10.63 -9.96 -14.90
C PHE A 168 -11.39 -11.12 -15.56
N GLY A 169 -12.60 -10.82 -16.05
CA GLY A 169 -13.45 -11.77 -16.78
C GLY A 169 -14.45 -12.56 -15.93
N THR A 170 -14.58 -12.26 -14.63
CA THR A 170 -15.74 -12.66 -13.81
C THR A 170 -16.91 -11.71 -14.01
#